data_AF-A0A091S1A1-F1
#
_entry.id   AF-A0A091S1A1-F1
#
_cell.length_a   1.000
_cell.length_b   1.000
_cell.length_c   1.000
_cell.angle_alpha   90.00
_cell.angle_beta   90.00
_cell.angle_gamma   90.00
#
_symmetry.space_group_name_H-M   'P 1'
#
loop_
_entity.id
_entity.type
_entity.pdbx_description
1 polymer ?
#
loop_
_entity_poly.entity_id
_entity_poly.type
_entity_poly.pdbx_seq_one_letter_code
_entity_poly.pdbx_strand_id
1 'polypeptide(L)'
;MATYTLTNAVPLSPSLSKSWHRDIGRVVEQALVPHCSKKDHLYLLAGAIPSRARVKGKLSVPETLWLAACCDDPEGWSLGIVKTTNDDSSFADLTVRELEKELLVGVHLFKGSCGEDNQSQEKTRAILQAVSQIRSGEQVRASDSQDATERGLVRRVAGIIAAPFIKLLELLIYVFVELVKFVFYFLWLVIKRVCGTVLDGVCNLWNGVVSYLKNITMVLISIPYDVGRVIVNIFMGFLQIVEDVASLTYRILRIPVGFVLHLAAFPYHSICAIPSVLKDMANGIGGTFSLVIDATATILHGFCYLAGHIVKRF
;
A
#
# COMPACT_ATOMS: atom_id res chain seq x y z
N MET A 1 15.35 -7.73 -12.20
CA MET A 1 16.32 -8.74 -12.66
C MET A 1 17.59 -8.03 -13.12
N ALA A 2 18.76 -8.52 -12.71
CA ALA A 2 20.07 -7.93 -13.01
C ALA A 2 20.65 -8.42 -14.36
N THR A 3 19.81 -8.58 -15.40
CA THR A 3 20.19 -9.17 -16.70
C THR A 3 21.16 -8.31 -17.51
N TYR A 4 21.23 -7.00 -17.23
CA TYR A 4 22.11 -6.04 -17.92
C TYR A 4 23.45 -5.80 -17.21
N THR A 5 23.78 -6.59 -16.19
CA THR A 5 25.07 -6.46 -15.48
C THR A 5 26.21 -7.09 -16.29
N LEU A 6 27.40 -6.49 -16.21
CA LEU A 6 28.59 -7.04 -16.88
C LEU A 6 29.02 -8.40 -16.32
N THR A 7 28.61 -8.75 -15.10
CA THR A 7 28.79 -10.07 -14.50
C THR A 7 27.93 -11.16 -15.17
N ASN A 8 26.94 -10.77 -15.96
CA ASN A 8 26.07 -11.66 -16.76
C ASN A 8 26.34 -11.49 -18.27
N ALA A 9 27.51 -10.99 -18.65
CA ALA A 9 27.85 -10.70 -20.05
C ALA A 9 29.16 -11.38 -20.44
N VAL A 10 29.20 -11.87 -21.69
CA VAL A 10 30.41 -12.41 -22.34
C VAL A 10 30.66 -11.66 -23.65
N PRO A 11 31.92 -11.45 -24.04
CA PRO A 11 32.23 -10.76 -25.30
C PRO A 11 31.89 -11.66 -26.49
N LEU A 12 30.98 -11.22 -27.35
CA LEU A 12 30.56 -11.94 -28.57
C LEU A 12 30.64 -11.03 -29.79
N SER A 13 30.85 -11.63 -30.97
CA SER A 13 30.67 -10.90 -32.22
C SER A 13 29.18 -10.54 -32.43
N PRO A 14 28.85 -9.45 -33.13
CA PRO A 14 27.46 -9.07 -33.36
C PRO A 14 26.64 -10.14 -34.12
N SER A 15 27.26 -10.89 -35.04
CA SER A 15 26.62 -11.97 -35.79
C SER A 15 26.27 -13.13 -34.85
N LEU A 16 27.25 -13.62 -34.10
CA LEU A 16 27.09 -14.74 -33.18
C LEU A 16 26.09 -14.42 -32.06
N SER A 17 26.15 -13.21 -31.51
CA SER A 17 25.18 -12.76 -30.50
C SER A 17 23.75 -12.80 -31.06
N LYS A 18 23.51 -12.24 -32.26
CA LYS A 18 22.18 -12.23 -32.88
C LYS A 18 21.68 -13.64 -33.18
N SER A 19 22.56 -14.49 -33.74
CA SER A 19 22.21 -15.87 -34.06
C SER A 19 21.93 -16.68 -32.80
N TRP A 20 22.77 -16.61 -31.76
CA TRP A 20 22.56 -17.31 -30.49
C TRP A 20 21.21 -16.97 -29.86
N HIS A 21 20.89 -15.68 -29.69
CA HIS A 21 19.63 -15.27 -29.06
C HIS A 21 18.40 -15.71 -29.87
N ARG A 22 18.50 -15.66 -31.20
CA ARG A 22 17.43 -16.10 -32.10
C ARG A 22 17.24 -17.62 -32.05
N ASP A 23 18.33 -18.38 -32.14
CA ASP A 23 18.29 -19.84 -32.23
C ASP A 23 17.84 -20.44 -30.89
N ILE A 24 18.46 -20.00 -29.79
CA ILE A 24 18.08 -20.42 -28.43
C ILE A 24 16.67 -19.95 -28.07
N GLY A 25 16.27 -18.75 -28.46
CA GLY A 25 14.90 -18.28 -28.27
C GLY A 25 13.87 -19.23 -28.89
N ARG A 26 14.08 -19.64 -30.15
CA ARG A 26 13.22 -20.63 -30.81
C ARG A 26 13.27 -21.98 -30.11
N VAL A 27 14.45 -22.47 -29.71
CA VAL A 27 14.55 -23.77 -29.04
C VAL A 27 13.79 -23.75 -27.71
N VAL A 28 13.97 -22.72 -26.88
CA VAL A 28 13.25 -22.59 -25.61
C VAL A 28 11.74 -22.54 -25.84
N GLU A 29 11.28 -21.68 -26.74
CA GLU A 29 9.84 -21.46 -26.97
C GLU A 29 9.14 -22.63 -27.67
N GLN A 30 9.79 -23.25 -28.65
CA GLN A 30 9.17 -24.23 -29.56
C GLN A 30 9.50 -25.68 -29.20
N ALA A 31 10.64 -25.95 -28.54
CA ALA A 31 11.07 -27.31 -28.23
C ALA A 31 11.13 -27.60 -26.72
N LEU A 32 11.45 -26.63 -25.86
CA LEU A 32 11.60 -26.91 -24.42
C LEU A 32 10.30 -26.68 -23.65
N VAL A 33 9.73 -25.48 -23.75
CA VAL A 33 8.51 -25.08 -23.01
C VAL A 33 7.31 -26.00 -23.28
N PRO A 34 7.01 -26.43 -24.53
CA PRO A 34 5.85 -27.28 -24.79
C PRO A 34 5.93 -28.67 -24.15
N HIS A 35 7.14 -29.15 -23.87
CA HIS A 35 7.40 -30.48 -23.33
C HIS A 35 7.65 -30.47 -21.82
N CYS A 36 7.44 -29.34 -21.14
CA CYS A 36 7.49 -29.24 -19.68
C CYS A 36 6.11 -28.85 -19.14
N SER A 37 5.46 -29.76 -18.41
CA SER A 37 4.06 -29.66 -17.97
C SER A 37 3.78 -28.36 -17.20
N LYS A 38 4.77 -27.87 -16.45
CA LYS A 38 4.71 -26.62 -15.68
C LYS A 38 5.95 -25.78 -15.95
N LYS A 39 5.75 -24.50 -16.26
CA LYS A 39 6.87 -23.55 -16.50
C LYS A 39 7.78 -23.40 -15.29
N ASP A 40 7.22 -23.49 -14.08
CA ASP A 40 7.98 -23.33 -12.83
C ASP A 40 8.95 -24.50 -12.55
N HIS A 41 8.88 -25.56 -13.35
CA HIS A 41 9.73 -26.74 -13.26
C HIS A 41 10.79 -26.78 -14.38
N LEU A 42 10.81 -25.79 -15.28
CA LEU A 42 11.80 -25.67 -16.34
C LEU A 42 13.00 -24.84 -15.86
N TYR A 43 14.14 -25.51 -15.69
CA TYR A 43 15.39 -24.91 -15.26
C TYR A 43 16.34 -24.76 -16.45
N LEU A 44 16.87 -23.56 -16.64
CA LEU A 44 17.82 -23.23 -17.70
C LEU A 44 19.12 -22.73 -17.08
N LEU A 45 20.24 -23.36 -17.46
CA LEU A 45 21.59 -22.94 -17.12
C LEU A 45 22.31 -22.60 -18.41
N ALA A 46 22.85 -21.39 -18.51
CA ALA A 46 23.61 -20.95 -19.67
C ALA A 46 25.03 -20.59 -19.24
N GLY A 47 25.98 -20.83 -20.14
CA GLY A 47 27.36 -20.45 -19.90
C GLY A 47 28.18 -20.44 -21.18
N ALA A 48 29.48 -20.21 -20.99
CA ALA A 48 30.43 -20.15 -22.08
C ALA A 48 31.75 -20.81 -21.68
N ILE A 49 32.35 -21.54 -22.60
CA ILE A 49 33.68 -22.14 -22.45
C ILE A 49 34.70 -21.12 -22.97
N PRO A 50 35.65 -20.65 -22.14
CA PRO A 50 36.60 -19.62 -22.54
C PRO A 50 37.61 -20.16 -23.55
N SER A 51 37.89 -19.40 -24.61
CA SER A 51 39.01 -19.67 -25.52
C SER A 51 40.31 -19.06 -25.01
N ARG A 52 41.40 -19.27 -25.77
CA ARG A 52 42.68 -18.57 -25.57
C ARG A 52 42.64 -17.11 -26.04
N ALA A 53 41.71 -16.73 -26.91
CA ALA A 53 41.59 -15.37 -27.42
C ALA A 53 41.10 -14.42 -26.32
N ARG A 54 41.69 -13.22 -26.23
CA ARG A 54 41.35 -12.24 -25.18
C ARG A 54 41.12 -10.84 -25.73
N VAL A 55 40.05 -10.20 -25.27
CA VAL A 55 39.79 -8.77 -25.48
C VAL A 55 40.72 -7.96 -24.58
N LYS A 56 41.60 -7.15 -25.19
CA LYS A 56 42.58 -6.31 -24.50
C LYS A 56 43.45 -7.08 -23.47
N GLY A 57 43.69 -8.37 -23.71
CA GLY A 57 44.46 -9.25 -22.82
C GLY A 57 43.80 -9.59 -21.47
N LYS A 58 42.59 -9.08 -21.19
CA LYS A 58 41.94 -9.16 -19.87
C LYS A 58 40.73 -10.08 -19.82
N LEU A 59 39.90 -10.09 -20.88
CA LEU A 59 38.65 -10.85 -20.92
C LEU A 59 38.75 -11.93 -22.00
N SER A 60 38.55 -13.20 -21.64
CA SER A 60 38.53 -14.28 -22.62
C SER A 60 37.30 -14.19 -23.51
N VAL A 61 37.50 -14.33 -24.82
CA VAL A 61 36.43 -14.54 -25.80
C VAL A 61 36.03 -16.02 -25.72
N PRO A 62 34.75 -16.36 -25.63
CA PRO A 62 34.32 -17.74 -25.56
C PRO A 62 34.60 -18.47 -26.88
N GLU A 63 34.94 -19.75 -26.79
CA GLU A 63 35.05 -20.68 -27.92
C GLU A 63 33.73 -21.39 -28.20
N THR A 64 32.99 -21.67 -27.13
CA THR A 64 31.71 -22.40 -27.19
C THR A 64 30.72 -21.75 -26.23
N LEU A 65 29.51 -21.51 -26.73
CA LEU A 65 28.35 -21.16 -25.91
C LEU A 65 27.55 -22.42 -25.65
N TRP A 66 26.99 -22.53 -24.44
CA TRP A 66 26.18 -23.69 -24.08
C TRP A 66 24.95 -23.31 -23.26
N LEU A 67 23.91 -24.12 -23.40
CA LEU A 67 22.69 -24.09 -22.63
C LEU A 67 22.37 -25.51 -22.16
N ALA A 68 22.21 -25.69 -20.86
CA ALA A 68 21.65 -26.90 -20.28
C ALA A 68 20.22 -26.60 -19.81
N ALA A 69 19.30 -27.50 -20.12
CA ALA A 69 17.91 -27.39 -19.76
C ALA A 69 17.44 -28.66 -19.06
N CYS A 70 16.58 -28.49 -18.06
CA CYS A 70 15.88 -29.59 -17.41
C CYS A 70 14.43 -29.22 -17.10
N CYS A 71 13.52 -30.18 -17.27
CA CYS A 71 12.21 -30.16 -16.64
C CYS A 71 12.14 -31.11 -15.43
N ASP A 72 11.96 -30.59 -14.22
CA ASP A 72 11.83 -31.36 -12.98
C ASP A 72 10.39 -31.83 -12.75
N ASP A 73 10.00 -32.87 -13.49
CA ASP A 73 8.65 -33.47 -13.48
C ASP A 73 8.79 -35.00 -13.35
N PRO A 74 7.75 -35.76 -12.94
CA PRO A 74 7.81 -37.23 -12.89
C PRO A 74 8.16 -37.89 -14.23
N GLU A 75 7.87 -37.19 -15.33
CA GLU A 75 8.30 -37.54 -16.70
C GLU A 75 9.29 -36.47 -17.22
N GLY A 76 10.26 -36.13 -16.38
CA GLY A 76 11.25 -35.12 -16.66
C GLY A 76 12.18 -35.50 -17.81
N TRP A 77 12.95 -34.51 -18.25
CA TRP A 77 13.93 -34.65 -19.32
C TRP A 77 15.04 -33.64 -19.12
N SER A 78 16.20 -33.91 -19.72
CA SER A 78 17.36 -33.04 -19.66
C SER A 78 18.05 -32.97 -21.02
N LEU A 79 18.49 -31.78 -21.43
CA LEU A 79 19.16 -31.58 -22.72
C LEU A 79 20.27 -30.53 -22.59
N GLY A 80 21.40 -30.77 -23.25
CA GLY A 80 22.45 -29.80 -23.50
C GLY A 80 22.41 -29.31 -24.95
N ILE A 81 22.71 -28.03 -25.17
CA ILE A 81 22.86 -27.43 -26.49
C ILE A 81 24.18 -26.68 -26.49
N VAL A 82 25.00 -26.91 -27.51
CA VAL A 82 26.29 -26.25 -27.68
C VAL A 82 26.37 -25.56 -29.03
N LYS A 83 27.03 -24.40 -29.06
CA LYS A 83 27.34 -23.67 -30.29
C LYS A 83 28.76 -23.14 -30.26
N THR A 84 29.58 -23.63 -31.18
CA THR A 84 30.97 -23.19 -31.34
C THR A 84 31.03 -21.85 -32.07
N THR A 85 31.89 -20.93 -31.63
CA THR A 85 31.99 -19.58 -32.22
C THR A 85 32.57 -19.56 -33.63
N ASN A 86 33.18 -20.66 -34.07
CA ASN A 86 33.76 -20.79 -35.42
C ASN A 86 32.76 -21.36 -36.43
N ASP A 87 31.65 -21.95 -35.98
CA ASP A 87 30.56 -22.43 -36.81
C ASP A 87 29.29 -21.63 -36.48
N ASP A 88 29.16 -20.48 -37.15
CA ASP A 88 28.01 -19.58 -36.99
C ASP A 88 26.68 -20.25 -37.41
N SER A 89 26.74 -21.37 -38.15
CA SER A 89 25.59 -21.92 -38.87
C SER A 89 24.85 -23.05 -38.16
N SER A 90 25.47 -23.73 -37.17
CA SER A 90 24.80 -24.86 -36.51
C SER A 90 25.11 -24.96 -35.02
N PHE A 91 24.08 -25.32 -34.25
CA PHE A 91 24.21 -25.75 -32.86
C PHE A 91 24.04 -27.28 -32.81
N ALA A 92 24.62 -27.91 -31.81
CA ALA A 92 24.50 -29.35 -31.56
C ALA A 92 23.76 -29.61 -30.25
N ASP A 93 22.91 -30.62 -30.27
CA ASP A 93 22.27 -31.22 -29.11
C ASP A 93 23.17 -32.30 -28.50
N LEU A 94 23.30 -32.28 -27.18
CA LEU A 94 24.08 -33.23 -26.38
C LEU A 94 23.24 -33.66 -25.19
N THR A 95 23.52 -34.84 -24.64
CA THR A 95 23.04 -35.16 -23.29
C THR A 95 23.72 -34.25 -22.26
N VAL A 96 23.07 -34.00 -21.12
CA VAL A 96 23.69 -33.19 -20.05
C VAL A 96 25.02 -33.81 -19.60
N ARG A 97 25.13 -35.13 -19.58
CA ARG A 97 26.37 -35.86 -19.24
C ARG A 97 27.48 -35.65 -20.26
N GLU A 98 27.16 -35.56 -21.55
CA GLU A 98 28.14 -35.22 -22.59
C GLU A 98 28.57 -33.76 -22.46
N LEU A 99 27.62 -32.86 -22.21
CA LEU A 99 27.94 -31.46 -21.96
C LEU A 99 28.88 -31.31 -20.75
N GLU A 100 28.62 -31.99 -19.64
CA GLU A 100 29.49 -32.00 -18.46
C GLU A 100 30.92 -32.48 -18.75
N LYS A 101 31.10 -33.41 -19.69
CA LYS A 101 32.43 -33.86 -20.13
C LYS A 101 33.17 -32.80 -20.95
N GLU A 102 32.44 -31.95 -21.66
CA GLU A 102 33.01 -30.82 -22.41
C GLU A 102 33.30 -29.61 -21.51
N LEU A 103 32.58 -29.47 -20.40
CA LEU A 103 32.84 -28.45 -19.40
C LEU A 103 34.15 -28.70 -18.65
N LEU A 104 34.69 -27.64 -18.04
CA LEU A 104 35.88 -27.74 -17.19
C LEU A 104 35.67 -28.80 -16.10
N VAL A 105 36.72 -29.59 -15.84
CA VAL A 105 36.69 -30.74 -14.92
C VAL A 105 36.06 -30.37 -13.57
N GLY A 106 34.99 -31.09 -13.19
CA GLY A 106 34.36 -30.99 -11.87
C GLY A 106 33.03 -30.24 -11.81
N VAL A 107 32.44 -29.86 -12.95
CA VAL A 107 31.08 -29.28 -12.98
C VAL A 107 30.04 -30.38 -13.10
N HIS A 108 29.13 -30.44 -12.13
CA HIS A 108 27.92 -31.26 -12.17
C HIS A 108 26.70 -30.35 -12.33
N LEU A 109 26.06 -30.41 -13.49
CA LEU A 109 24.85 -29.69 -13.81
C LEU A 109 23.66 -30.38 -13.15
N PHE A 110 22.76 -29.58 -12.57
CA PHE A 110 21.54 -30.06 -11.91
C PHE A 110 21.74 -31.12 -10.82
N LYS A 111 22.83 -31.07 -10.04
CA LYS A 111 23.10 -32.05 -8.98
C LYS A 111 21.88 -32.35 -8.08
N GLY A 112 21.37 -33.59 -8.14
CA GLY A 112 20.29 -34.09 -7.26
C GLY A 112 18.88 -34.07 -7.85
N SER A 113 18.68 -33.48 -9.03
CA SER A 113 17.44 -33.50 -9.81
C SER A 113 17.81 -33.65 -11.30
N CYS A 114 16.88 -33.93 -12.21
CA CYS A 114 17.16 -33.83 -13.66
C CYS A 114 18.18 -34.83 -14.28
N GLY A 115 18.26 -36.08 -13.80
CA GLY A 115 18.90 -37.24 -14.48
C GLY A 115 19.75 -38.10 -13.52
N GLU A 116 19.52 -39.40 -13.35
CA GLU A 116 19.61 -40.46 -14.39
C GLU A 116 18.43 -41.46 -14.45
N ASP A 117 17.53 -41.54 -13.47
CA ASP A 117 16.77 -42.79 -13.29
C ASP A 117 15.37 -42.88 -13.95
N ASN A 118 14.73 -41.75 -14.31
CA ASN A 118 13.34 -41.74 -14.82
C ASN A 118 13.06 -40.70 -15.93
N GLN A 119 13.99 -40.54 -16.90
CA GLN A 119 13.71 -39.63 -18.02
C GLN A 119 12.71 -40.23 -19.00
N SER A 120 11.72 -39.44 -19.42
CA SER A 120 10.80 -39.87 -20.49
C SER A 120 11.54 -39.91 -21.83
N GLN A 121 11.81 -41.12 -22.34
CA GLN A 121 12.41 -41.31 -23.65
C GLN A 121 11.55 -40.73 -24.77
N GLU A 122 10.22 -40.77 -24.61
CA GLU A 122 9.29 -40.21 -25.59
C GLU A 122 9.40 -38.68 -25.68
N LYS A 123 9.36 -37.98 -24.53
CA LYS A 123 9.52 -36.52 -24.51
C LYS A 123 10.90 -36.09 -24.99
N THR A 124 11.95 -36.80 -24.58
CA THR A 124 13.32 -36.51 -25.03
C THR A 124 13.42 -36.63 -26.55
N ARG A 125 12.88 -37.69 -27.15
CA ARG A 125 12.86 -37.85 -28.62
C ARG A 125 12.06 -36.76 -29.32
N ALA A 126 10.91 -36.37 -28.79
CA ALA A 126 10.10 -35.29 -29.34
C ALA A 126 10.84 -33.94 -29.32
N ILE A 127 11.55 -33.65 -28.22
CA ILE A 127 12.38 -32.45 -28.09
C ILE A 127 13.53 -32.48 -29.11
N LEU A 128 14.26 -33.59 -29.19
CA LEU A 128 15.36 -33.74 -30.17
C LEU A 128 14.85 -33.57 -31.61
N GLN A 129 13.67 -34.09 -31.92
CA GLN A 129 13.03 -33.91 -33.21
C GLN A 129 12.70 -32.42 -33.47
N ALA A 130 12.10 -31.71 -32.50
CA ALA A 130 11.82 -30.29 -32.63
C ALA A 130 13.10 -29.45 -32.79
N VAL A 131 14.15 -29.78 -32.04
CA VAL A 131 15.47 -29.13 -32.13
C VAL A 131 16.10 -29.36 -33.51
N SER A 132 16.02 -30.59 -34.05
CA SER A 132 16.52 -30.90 -35.40
C SER A 132 15.74 -30.17 -36.51
N GLN A 133 14.44 -29.94 -36.34
CA GLN A 133 13.63 -29.13 -37.27
C GLN A 133 14.05 -27.66 -37.27
N ILE A 134 14.34 -27.09 -36.09
CA ILE A 134 14.85 -25.72 -35.97
C ILE A 134 16.22 -25.59 -36.64
N ARG A 135 17.08 -26.59 -36.47
CA ARG A 135 18.40 -26.66 -37.12
C ARG A 135 18.28 -26.78 -38.64
N SER A 136 17.42 -27.67 -39.14
CA SER A 136 17.28 -27.93 -40.58
C SER A 136 16.50 -26.85 -41.33
N GLY A 137 15.52 -26.20 -40.70
CA GLY A 137 14.80 -25.04 -41.27
C GLY A 137 15.71 -23.83 -41.53
N GLU A 138 16.87 -23.77 -40.86
CA GLU A 138 17.96 -22.83 -41.13
C GLU A 138 18.79 -23.27 -42.35
N GLN A 139 19.07 -24.57 -42.47
CA GLN A 139 19.90 -25.16 -43.52
C GLN A 139 19.22 -25.17 -44.91
N VAL A 140 17.90 -25.36 -44.98
CA VAL A 140 17.11 -25.27 -46.22
C VAL A 140 17.12 -23.85 -46.80
N ARG A 141 17.19 -22.80 -45.95
CA ARG A 141 17.38 -21.41 -46.42
C ARG A 141 18.79 -21.12 -46.93
N ALA A 142 19.79 -21.90 -46.54
CA ALA A 142 21.18 -21.76 -46.99
C ALA A 142 21.50 -22.64 -48.22
N SER A 143 20.85 -23.80 -48.34
CA SER A 143 21.09 -24.82 -49.38
C SER A 143 20.44 -24.54 -50.72
N ASP A 144 19.54 -23.57 -50.83
CA ASP A 144 18.84 -23.20 -52.07
C ASP A 144 19.76 -22.51 -53.13
N SER A 145 21.09 -22.66 -52.96
CA SER A 145 22.13 -21.97 -53.72
C SER A 145 22.94 -22.86 -54.69
N GLN A 146 22.70 -24.19 -54.76
CA GLN A 146 23.54 -25.11 -55.55
C GLN A 146 22.99 -25.60 -56.90
N ASP A 147 21.72 -25.37 -57.26
CA ASP A 147 21.15 -25.81 -58.55
C ASP A 147 21.37 -24.79 -59.70
N ALA A 148 22.65 -24.46 -59.96
CA ALA A 148 23.04 -23.26 -60.72
C ALA A 148 23.63 -23.50 -62.13
N THR A 149 23.80 -24.73 -62.60
CA THR A 149 24.56 -24.93 -63.86
C THR A 149 23.70 -24.79 -65.13
N GLU A 150 22.45 -25.27 -65.16
CA GLU A 150 21.56 -25.08 -66.35
C GLU A 150 20.72 -23.80 -66.30
N ARG A 151 20.48 -23.22 -65.12
CA ARG A 151 19.82 -21.91 -64.99
C ARG A 151 20.73 -20.72 -65.35
N GLY A 152 22.02 -20.96 -65.60
CA GLY A 152 23.03 -19.91 -65.80
C GLY A 152 22.82 -19.03 -67.03
N LEU A 153 22.29 -19.59 -68.12
CA LEU A 153 22.04 -18.81 -69.35
C LEU A 153 20.74 -17.99 -69.25
N VAL A 154 19.66 -18.62 -68.77
CA VAL A 154 18.33 -17.98 -68.65
C VAL A 154 18.32 -16.93 -67.53
N ARG A 155 19.04 -17.16 -66.42
CA ARG A 155 19.21 -16.20 -65.32
C ARG A 155 20.10 -15.01 -65.69
N ARG A 156 21.05 -15.17 -66.62
CA ARG A 156 21.83 -14.03 -67.15
C ARG A 156 20.95 -13.08 -67.96
N VAL A 157 20.09 -13.63 -68.82
CA VAL A 157 19.18 -12.81 -69.65
C VAL A 157 18.02 -12.24 -68.81
N ALA A 158 17.43 -13.04 -67.91
CA ALA A 158 16.40 -12.58 -66.99
C ALA A 158 16.94 -11.59 -65.95
N GLY A 159 18.19 -11.71 -65.49
CA GLY A 159 18.81 -10.80 -64.53
C GLY A 159 19.13 -9.43 -65.13
N ILE A 160 19.47 -9.34 -66.42
CA ILE A 160 19.68 -8.05 -67.11
C ILE A 160 18.35 -7.29 -67.25
N ILE A 161 17.25 -7.99 -67.54
CA ILE A 161 15.92 -7.37 -67.66
C ILE A 161 15.30 -7.13 -66.27
N ALA A 162 15.42 -8.06 -65.32
CA ALA A 162 14.79 -7.97 -64.00
C ALA A 162 15.54 -7.08 -63.00
N ALA A 163 16.86 -6.85 -63.15
CA ALA A 163 17.60 -5.96 -62.25
C ALA A 163 17.00 -4.54 -62.11
N PRO A 164 16.62 -3.83 -63.19
CA PRO A 164 15.95 -2.54 -63.06
C PRO A 164 14.57 -2.67 -62.40
N PHE A 165 13.81 -3.74 -62.66
CA PHE A 165 12.50 -3.97 -62.01
C PHE A 165 12.62 -4.34 -60.53
N ILE A 166 13.65 -5.08 -60.13
CA ILE A 166 13.91 -5.41 -58.72
C ILE A 166 14.28 -4.15 -57.94
N LYS A 167 15.12 -3.28 -58.51
CA LYS A 167 15.42 -1.97 -57.89
C LYS A 167 14.19 -1.06 -57.83
N LEU A 168 13.35 -1.08 -58.86
CA LEU A 168 12.08 -0.34 -58.86
C LEU A 168 11.13 -0.88 -57.76
N LEU A 169 11.04 -2.20 -57.61
CA LEU A 169 10.23 -2.87 -56.59
C LEU A 169 10.75 -2.60 -55.18
N GLU A 170 12.06 -2.61 -54.96
CA GLU A 170 12.69 -2.25 -53.69
C GLU A 170 12.37 -0.81 -53.29
N LEU A 171 12.40 0.12 -54.25
CA LEU A 171 12.02 1.52 -54.04
C LEU A 171 10.52 1.65 -53.72
N LEU A 172 9.68 0.87 -54.40
CA LEU A 172 8.23 0.80 -54.14
C LEU A 172 7.92 0.25 -52.75
N ILE A 173 8.63 -0.81 -52.32
CA ILE A 173 8.51 -1.39 -50.98
C ILE A 173 8.99 -0.38 -49.93
N TYR A 174 10.10 0.31 -50.17
CA TYR A 174 10.59 1.34 -49.25
C TYR A 174 9.58 2.48 -49.08
N VAL A 175 9.02 2.98 -50.18
CA VAL A 175 7.96 4.00 -50.15
C VAL A 175 6.72 3.49 -49.42
N PHE A 176 6.32 2.23 -49.67
CA PHE A 176 5.17 1.62 -48.99
C PHE A 176 5.40 1.48 -47.48
N VAL A 177 6.58 1.03 -47.04
CA VAL A 177 6.93 0.94 -45.62
C VAL A 177 6.89 2.32 -44.96
N GLU A 178 7.41 3.35 -45.63
CA GLU A 178 7.40 4.71 -45.10
C GLU A 178 5.99 5.29 -45.03
N LEU A 179 5.13 4.97 -46.02
CA LEU A 179 3.70 5.30 -45.99
C LEU A 179 2.99 4.60 -44.82
N VAL A 180 3.26 3.32 -44.58
CA VAL A 180 2.68 2.57 -43.45
C VAL A 180 3.10 3.19 -42.11
N LYS A 181 4.39 3.56 -41.96
CA LYS A 181 4.85 4.28 -40.76
C LYS A 181 4.15 5.61 -40.60
N PHE A 182 4.00 6.38 -41.67
CA PHE A 182 3.32 7.67 -41.64
C PHE A 182 1.85 7.51 -41.23
N VAL A 183 1.15 6.52 -41.80
CA VAL A 183 -0.23 6.19 -41.44
C VAL A 183 -0.33 5.80 -39.97
N PHE A 184 0.57 4.96 -39.47
CA PHE A 184 0.59 4.57 -38.05
C PHE A 184 0.86 5.78 -37.13
N TYR A 185 1.78 6.65 -37.51
CA TYR A 185 2.09 7.87 -36.75
C TYR A 185 0.92 8.85 -36.74
N PHE A 186 0.22 8.99 -37.87
CA PHE A 186 -0.98 9.81 -37.97
C PHE A 186 -2.13 9.23 -37.13
N LEU A 187 -2.38 7.92 -37.22
CA LEU A 187 -3.37 7.22 -36.39
C LEU A 187 -3.07 7.40 -34.90
N TRP A 188 -1.81 7.24 -34.50
CA TRP A 188 -1.38 7.49 -33.13
C TRP A 188 -1.68 8.93 -32.68
N LEU A 189 -1.42 9.91 -33.55
CA LEU A 189 -1.68 11.32 -33.26
C LEU A 189 -3.18 11.61 -33.13
N VAL A 190 -4.01 11.02 -34.00
CA VAL A 190 -5.47 11.13 -33.93
C VAL A 190 -5.99 10.49 -32.64
N ILE A 191 -5.57 9.28 -32.31
CA ILE A 191 -5.96 8.59 -31.07
C ILE A 191 -5.57 9.43 -29.86
N LYS A 192 -4.35 9.97 -29.83
CA LYS A 192 -3.88 10.82 -28.74
C LYS A 192 -4.72 12.08 -28.59
N ARG A 193 -5.07 12.75 -29.70
CA ARG A 193 -5.94 13.94 -29.67
C ARG A 193 -7.35 13.61 -29.22
N VAL A 194 -7.97 12.56 -29.77
CA VAL A 194 -9.33 12.17 -29.43
C VAL A 194 -9.40 11.75 -27.96
N CYS A 195 -8.47 10.92 -27.49
CA CYS A 195 -8.42 10.49 -26.10
C CYS A 195 -8.23 11.68 -25.15
N GLY A 196 -7.32 12.61 -25.47
CA GLY A 196 -7.12 13.84 -24.69
C GLY A 196 -8.40 14.68 -24.60
N THR A 197 -9.02 15.02 -25.74
CA THR A 197 -10.24 15.82 -25.76
C THR A 197 -11.41 15.15 -25.05
N VAL A 198 -11.56 13.82 -25.18
CA VAL A 198 -12.63 13.07 -24.50
C VAL A 198 -12.39 13.06 -22.99
N LEU A 199 -11.17 12.81 -22.54
CA LEU A 199 -10.83 12.84 -21.11
C LEU A 199 -11.06 14.24 -20.52
N ASP A 200 -10.59 15.30 -21.19
CA ASP A 200 -10.81 16.68 -20.76
C ASP A 200 -12.30 17.03 -20.71
N GLY A 201 -13.08 16.58 -21.69
CA GLY A 201 -14.53 16.75 -21.72
C GLY A 201 -15.23 16.05 -20.55
N VAL A 202 -14.87 14.79 -20.27
CA VAL A 202 -15.40 14.02 -19.14
C VAL A 202 -15.01 14.64 -17.80
N CYS A 203 -13.78 15.10 -17.63
CA CYS A 203 -13.32 15.79 -16.43
C CYS A 203 -14.09 17.09 -16.19
N ASN A 204 -14.35 17.87 -17.24
CA ASN A 204 -15.13 19.10 -17.11
C ASN A 204 -16.60 18.83 -16.78
N LEU A 205 -17.22 17.81 -17.40
CA LEU A 205 -18.56 17.36 -17.05
C LEU A 205 -18.64 16.88 -15.60
N TRP A 206 -17.66 16.11 -15.15
CA TRP A 206 -17.57 15.65 -13.77
C TRP A 206 -17.49 16.81 -12.78
N ASN A 207 -16.64 17.80 -13.04
CA ASN A 207 -16.53 19.00 -12.21
C ASN A 207 -17.85 19.78 -12.15
N GLY A 208 -18.56 19.87 -13.28
CA GLY A 208 -19.91 20.45 -13.34
C GLY A 208 -20.88 19.70 -12.42
N VAL A 209 -20.98 18.37 -12.55
CA VAL A 209 -21.86 17.52 -11.72
C VAL A 209 -21.54 17.67 -10.23
N VAL A 210 -20.26 17.65 -9.85
CA VAL A 210 -19.84 17.85 -8.45
C VAL A 210 -20.26 19.22 -7.92
N SER A 211 -20.13 20.28 -8.72
CA SER A 211 -20.57 21.63 -8.35
C SER A 211 -22.09 21.68 -8.13
N TYR A 212 -22.87 21.08 -9.03
CA TYR A 212 -24.33 20.98 -8.86
C TYR A 212 -24.73 20.21 -7.60
N LEU A 213 -24.13 19.04 -7.37
CA LEU A 213 -24.39 18.25 -6.17
C LEU A 213 -24.04 19.01 -4.90
N LYS A 214 -22.89 19.70 -4.88
CA LYS A 214 -22.47 20.53 -3.74
C LYS A 214 -23.50 21.60 -3.42
N ASN A 215 -24.03 22.29 -4.44
CA ASN A 215 -25.06 23.31 -4.23
C ASN A 215 -26.35 22.71 -3.66
N ILE A 216 -26.80 21.57 -4.20
CA ILE A 216 -27.99 20.87 -3.68
C ILE A 216 -27.79 20.45 -2.23
N THR A 217 -26.63 19.84 -1.90
CA THR A 217 -26.31 19.42 -0.53
C THR A 217 -26.24 20.61 0.42
N MET A 218 -25.66 21.73 -0.01
CA MET A 218 -25.56 22.94 0.82
C MET A 218 -26.96 23.46 1.20
N VAL A 219 -27.88 23.53 0.23
CA VAL A 219 -29.28 23.94 0.49
C VAL A 219 -30.01 22.91 1.34
N LEU A 220 -29.80 21.62 1.08
CA LEU A 220 -30.46 20.55 1.82
C LEU A 220 -30.03 20.49 3.29
N ILE A 221 -28.79 20.88 3.61
CA ILE A 221 -28.26 20.94 4.98
C ILE A 221 -28.64 22.26 5.67
N SER A 222 -28.72 23.38 4.94
CA SER A 222 -29.04 24.67 5.56
C SER A 222 -30.47 24.71 6.10
N ILE A 223 -31.44 24.12 5.38
CA ILE A 223 -32.85 24.08 5.80
C ILE A 223 -33.04 23.43 7.18
N PRO A 224 -32.62 22.17 7.43
CA PRO A 224 -32.79 21.54 8.73
C PRO A 224 -31.94 22.21 9.82
N TYR A 225 -30.78 22.78 9.47
CA TYR A 225 -29.96 23.53 10.42
C TYR A 225 -30.68 24.78 10.93
N ASP A 226 -31.29 25.56 10.03
CA ASP A 226 -32.05 26.76 10.39
C ASP A 226 -33.31 26.40 11.19
N VAL A 227 -34.03 25.35 10.80
CA VAL A 227 -35.17 24.83 11.56
C VAL A 227 -34.74 24.37 12.94
N GLY A 228 -33.64 23.62 13.05
CA GLY A 228 -33.08 23.18 14.32
C GLY A 228 -32.69 24.34 15.23
N ARG A 229 -32.09 25.40 14.67
CA ARG A 229 -31.78 26.64 15.41
C ARG A 229 -33.04 27.28 16.00
N VAL A 230 -34.12 27.38 15.21
CA VAL A 230 -35.40 27.92 15.69
C VAL A 230 -35.97 27.05 16.81
N ILE A 231 -35.94 25.71 16.65
CA ILE A 231 -36.41 24.77 17.68
C ILE A 231 -35.63 24.95 18.99
N VAL A 232 -34.29 25.05 18.93
CA VAL A 232 -33.45 25.27 20.11
C VAL A 232 -33.81 26.59 20.80
N ASN A 233 -34.01 27.67 20.04
CA ASN A 233 -34.41 28.96 20.60
C ASN A 233 -35.78 28.90 21.27
N ILE A 234 -36.75 28.17 20.70
CA ILE A 234 -38.07 27.96 21.31
C ILE A 234 -37.94 27.20 22.63
N PHE A 235 -37.15 26.11 22.66
CA PHE A 235 -36.91 25.37 23.89
C PHE A 235 -36.23 26.22 24.95
N MET A 236 -35.24 27.03 24.58
CA MET A 236 -34.56 27.92 25.51
C MET A 236 -35.51 28.97 26.09
N GLY A 237 -36.38 29.55 25.25
CA GLY A 237 -37.42 30.47 25.71
C GLY A 237 -38.43 29.80 26.65
N PHE A 238 -38.83 28.56 26.37
CA PHE A 238 -39.71 27.80 27.26
C PHE A 238 -39.05 27.52 28.61
N LEU A 239 -37.77 27.14 28.63
CA LEU A 239 -37.02 26.92 29.86
C LEU A 239 -36.92 28.20 30.71
N GLN A 240 -36.70 29.36 30.08
CA GLN A 240 -36.70 30.65 30.77
C GLN A 240 -38.06 30.95 31.41
N ILE A 241 -39.16 30.73 30.69
CA ILE A 241 -40.51 30.93 31.24
C ILE A 241 -40.75 30.00 32.44
N VAL A 242 -40.35 28.73 32.35
CA VAL A 242 -40.47 27.77 33.46
C VAL A 242 -39.64 28.22 34.66
N GLU A 243 -38.41 28.68 34.44
CA GLU A 243 -37.53 29.20 35.50
C GLU A 243 -38.16 30.43 36.19
N ASP A 244 -38.68 31.37 35.42
CA ASP A 244 -39.35 32.57 35.94
C ASP A 244 -40.58 32.22 36.78
N VAL A 245 -41.43 31.32 36.28
CA VAL A 245 -42.64 30.86 36.99
C VAL A 245 -42.26 30.10 38.26
N ALA A 246 -41.24 29.23 38.21
CA ALA A 246 -40.75 28.51 39.38
C ALA A 246 -40.18 29.46 40.44
N SER A 247 -39.39 30.46 40.02
CA SER A 247 -38.83 31.49 40.89
C SER A 247 -39.93 32.34 41.54
N LEU A 248 -40.93 32.77 40.78
CA LEU A 248 -42.08 33.50 41.30
C LEU A 248 -42.88 32.67 42.30
N THR A 249 -43.18 31.42 41.95
CA THR A 249 -43.91 30.49 42.82
C THR A 249 -43.16 30.26 44.13
N TYR A 250 -41.83 30.02 44.05
CA TYR A 250 -40.97 29.89 45.22
C TYR A 250 -41.02 31.14 46.10
N ARG A 251 -40.95 32.33 45.49
CA ARG A 251 -41.01 33.61 46.22
C ARG A 251 -42.34 33.84 46.92
N ILE A 252 -43.46 33.49 46.27
CA ILE A 252 -44.80 33.56 46.87
C ILE A 252 -44.92 32.56 48.02
N LEU A 253 -44.47 31.32 47.81
CA LEU A 253 -44.60 30.23 48.80
C LEU A 253 -43.69 30.43 50.03
N ARG A 254 -42.55 31.13 49.87
CA ARG A 254 -41.64 31.45 50.97
C ARG A 254 -42.29 32.24 52.10
N ILE A 255 -43.27 33.10 51.79
CA ILE A 255 -43.96 33.93 52.79
C ILE A 255 -44.86 33.08 53.72
N PRO A 256 -45.86 32.31 53.22
CA PRO A 256 -46.70 31.48 54.08
C PRO A 256 -45.92 30.33 54.72
N VAL A 257 -44.98 29.70 54.01
CA VAL A 257 -44.15 28.63 54.60
C VAL A 257 -43.28 29.20 55.72
N GLY A 258 -42.65 30.36 55.51
CA GLY A 258 -41.90 31.06 56.56
C GLY A 258 -42.78 31.43 57.75
N PHE A 259 -43.98 31.95 57.50
CA PHE A 259 -44.95 32.25 58.56
C PHE A 259 -45.33 31.01 59.37
N VAL A 260 -45.66 29.89 58.71
CA VAL A 260 -45.99 28.62 59.37
C VAL A 260 -44.81 28.10 60.18
N LEU A 261 -43.58 28.18 59.63
CA LEU A 261 -42.35 27.83 60.36
C LEU A 261 -42.16 28.70 61.61
N HIS A 262 -42.37 30.02 61.51
CA HIS A 262 -42.29 30.93 62.66
C HIS A 262 -43.41 30.67 63.68
N LEU A 263 -44.64 30.40 63.23
CA LEU A 263 -45.77 30.05 64.10
C LEU A 263 -45.50 28.73 64.85
N ALA A 264 -44.90 27.75 64.17
CA ALA A 264 -44.50 26.48 64.77
C ALA A 264 -43.33 26.65 65.76
N ALA A 265 -42.40 27.57 65.49
CA ALA A 265 -41.25 27.84 66.36
C ALA A 265 -41.60 28.73 67.59
N PHE A 266 -42.66 29.55 67.51
CA PHE A 266 -43.07 30.46 68.58
C PHE A 266 -43.36 29.77 69.94
N PRO A 267 -44.14 28.66 70.02
CA PRO A 267 -44.35 27.96 71.29
C PRO A 267 -43.04 27.35 71.81
N TYR A 268 -42.16 26.88 70.93
CA TYR A 268 -40.86 26.35 71.32
C TYR A 268 -40.00 27.42 72.00
N HIS A 269 -39.87 28.61 71.39
CA HIS A 269 -39.11 29.71 71.98
C HIS A 269 -39.73 30.26 73.27
N SER A 270 -41.06 30.36 73.33
CA SER A 270 -41.76 30.87 74.52
C SER A 270 -41.64 29.91 75.71
N ILE A 271 -41.80 28.60 75.49
CA ILE A 271 -41.68 27.59 76.56
C ILE A 271 -40.24 27.54 77.10
N CYS A 272 -39.23 27.67 76.24
CA CYS A 272 -37.84 27.67 76.67
C CYS A 272 -37.42 28.94 77.44
N ALA A 273 -38.12 30.07 77.29
CA ALA A 273 -37.80 31.32 77.98
C ALA A 273 -38.39 31.42 79.40
N ILE A 274 -39.44 30.65 79.72
CA ILE A 274 -40.08 30.70 81.04
C ILE A 274 -39.10 30.31 82.18
N PRO A 275 -38.31 29.23 82.08
CA PRO A 275 -37.38 28.85 83.14
C PRO A 275 -36.26 29.87 83.40
N SER A 276 -35.77 30.54 82.36
CA SER A 276 -34.69 31.54 82.53
C SER A 276 -35.19 32.78 83.25
N VAL A 277 -36.37 33.29 82.89
CA VAL A 277 -36.97 34.45 83.57
C VAL A 277 -37.29 34.13 85.03
N LEU A 278 -37.79 32.93 85.33
CA LEU A 278 -38.06 32.52 86.71
C LEU A 278 -36.78 32.46 87.55
N LYS A 279 -35.68 31.97 86.96
CA LYS A 279 -34.36 31.92 87.59
C LYS A 279 -33.82 33.32 87.91
N ASP A 280 -33.93 34.25 86.97
CA ASP A 280 -33.46 35.63 87.15
C ASP A 280 -34.30 36.37 88.19
N MET A 281 -35.62 36.18 88.21
CA MET A 281 -36.49 36.71 89.26
C MET A 281 -36.13 36.16 90.65
N ALA A 282 -35.91 34.84 90.77
CA ALA A 282 -35.52 34.21 92.03
C ALA A 282 -34.18 34.75 92.54
N ASN A 283 -33.19 34.90 91.65
CA ASN A 283 -31.88 35.47 91.98
C ASN A 283 -31.98 36.94 92.40
N GLY A 284 -32.82 37.75 91.72
CA GLY A 284 -33.04 39.16 92.08
C GLY A 284 -33.70 39.33 93.44
N ILE A 285 -34.74 38.54 93.73
CA ILE A 285 -35.42 38.54 95.04
C ILE A 285 -34.44 38.10 96.13
N GLY A 286 -33.71 36.99 95.91
CA GLY A 286 -32.71 36.48 96.85
C GLY A 286 -31.60 37.50 97.13
N GLY A 287 -31.09 38.17 96.09
CA GLY A 287 -30.10 39.22 96.22
C GLY A 287 -30.60 40.40 97.05
N THR A 288 -31.86 40.81 96.86
CA THR A 288 -32.46 41.91 97.65
C THR A 288 -32.57 41.54 99.13
N PHE A 289 -33.04 40.33 99.45
CA PHE A 289 -33.09 39.85 100.83
C PHE A 289 -31.70 39.77 101.47
N SER A 290 -30.69 39.30 100.72
CA SER A 290 -29.31 39.26 101.21
C SER A 290 -28.79 40.65 101.55
N LEU A 291 -29.08 41.64 100.71
CA LEU A 291 -28.63 43.03 100.90
C LEU A 291 -29.28 43.67 102.14
N VAL A 292 -30.56 43.39 102.38
CA VAL A 292 -31.27 43.85 103.59
C VAL A 292 -30.67 43.23 104.86
N ILE A 293 -30.39 41.92 104.84
CA ILE A 293 -29.77 41.23 105.99
C ILE A 293 -28.38 41.81 106.26
N ASP A 294 -27.57 41.99 105.22
CA ASP A 294 -26.19 42.47 105.35
C ASP A 294 -26.14 43.94 105.82
N ALA A 295 -27.03 44.79 105.32
CA ALA A 295 -27.19 46.17 105.80
C ALA A 295 -27.59 46.21 107.27
N THR A 296 -28.55 45.36 107.69
CA THR A 296 -29.00 45.28 109.09
C THR A 296 -27.88 44.77 110.01
N ALA A 297 -27.14 43.75 109.57
CA ALA A 297 -26.00 43.20 110.31
C ALA A 297 -24.87 44.23 110.44
N THR A 298 -24.59 44.99 109.38
CA THR A 298 -23.57 46.07 109.39
C THR A 298 -23.96 47.19 110.35
N ILE A 299 -25.23 47.61 110.36
CA ILE A 299 -25.75 48.60 111.31
C ILE A 299 -25.62 48.08 112.73
N LEU A 300 -26.01 46.82 113.00
CA LEU A 300 -25.91 46.19 114.32
C LEU A 300 -24.45 46.12 114.80
N HIS A 301 -23.52 45.72 113.93
CA HIS A 301 -22.10 45.68 114.23
C HIS A 301 -21.54 47.09 114.52
N GLY A 302 -21.98 48.10 113.77
CA GLY A 302 -21.65 49.50 114.03
C GLY A 302 -22.12 49.97 115.41
N PHE A 303 -23.35 49.65 115.81
CA PHE A 303 -23.86 49.93 117.14
C PHE A 303 -23.07 49.19 118.24
N CYS A 304 -22.79 47.90 118.06
CA CYS A 304 -22.00 47.12 119.01
C CYS A 304 -20.56 47.66 119.16
N TYR A 305 -19.93 48.08 118.06
CA TYR A 305 -18.60 48.69 118.09
C TYR A 305 -18.60 50.03 118.83
N LEU A 306 -19.61 50.87 118.59
CA LEU A 306 -19.76 52.15 119.29
C LEU A 306 -19.97 51.95 120.80
N ALA A 307 -20.85 51.02 121.17
CA ALA A 307 -21.09 50.65 122.56
C ALA A 307 -19.81 50.12 123.23
N GLY A 308 -19.07 49.24 122.56
CA GLY A 308 -17.79 48.72 123.05
C GLY A 308 -16.73 49.81 123.25
N HIS A 309 -16.64 50.77 122.33
CA HIS A 309 -15.70 51.89 122.44
C HIS A 309 -16.07 52.87 123.56
N ILE A 310 -17.35 53.08 123.83
CA ILE A 310 -17.82 53.89 124.97
C ILE A 310 -17.49 53.20 126.30
N VAL A 311 -17.72 51.89 126.40
CA VAL A 311 -17.43 51.11 127.62
C VAL A 311 -15.93 51.06 127.92
N LYS A 312 -15.05 51.05 126.91
CA LYS A 312 -13.60 51.03 127.10
C LYS A 312 -12.99 52.38 127.53
N ARG A 313 -13.77 53.46 127.52
CA ARG A 313 -13.35 54.82 127.90
C ARG A 313 -13.68 55.18 129.35
N PHE A 314 -14.31 54.26 130.09
CA PHE A 314 -14.59 54.30 131.52
C PHE A 314 -13.85 53.15 132.24
#